data_AF-A0A0Q5V4B2-F1
#
_entry.id   AF-A0A0Q5V4B2-F1
#
_cell.length_a   1.000
_cell.length_b   1.000
_cell.length_c   1.000
_cell.angle_alpha   90.00
_cell.angle_beta   90.00
_cell.angle_gamma   90.00
#
_symmetry.space_group_name_H-M   'P 1'
#
loop_
_entity.id
_entity.type
_entity.pdbx_description
1 polymer ?
#
loop_
_entity_poly.entity_id
_entity_poly.type
_entity_poly.pdbx_seq_one_letter_code
_entity_poly.pdbx_strand_id
1 'polypeptide(L)'
;MLFFCIILILNIDTDKFISRKKMIEKVLNRIKLERFKNGFSQEFVANELKISQSFYSRVESGKNSLTLDLLLKLAALFGIPPEELLK
;
A
#
# COMPACT_ATOMS: atom_id res chain seq x y z
N MET A 1 -35.96 -16.21 12.19
CA MET A 1 -36.10 -15.09 11.23
C MET A 1 -35.25 -13.86 11.59
N LEU A 2 -35.01 -13.54 12.89
CA LEU A 2 -34.12 -12.43 13.29
C LEU A 2 -32.61 -12.71 13.18
N PHE A 3 -32.18 -13.97 13.17
CA PHE A 3 -30.76 -14.34 13.03
C PHE A 3 -30.20 -14.15 11.61
N PHE A 4 -31.06 -14.15 10.58
CA PHE A 4 -30.64 -13.97 9.18
C PHE A 4 -30.30 -12.51 8.84
N CYS A 5 -30.95 -11.52 9.47
CA CYS A 5 -30.67 -10.11 9.23
C CYS A 5 -29.29 -9.66 9.76
N ILE A 6 -28.82 -10.19 10.89
CA ILE A 6 -27.50 -9.85 11.45
C ILE A 6 -26.38 -10.34 10.50
N ILE A 7 -26.53 -11.54 9.94
CA ILE A 7 -25.58 -12.12 8.97
C ILE A 7 -25.55 -11.32 7.67
N LEU A 8 -26.68 -10.78 7.20
CA LEU A 8 -26.73 -9.95 5.99
C LEU A 8 -25.99 -8.61 6.17
N ILE A 9 -26.12 -7.97 7.33
CA ILE A 9 -25.42 -6.71 7.66
C ILE A 9 -23.91 -6.95 7.78
N LEU A 10 -23.49 -8.03 8.46
CA LEU A 10 -22.06 -8.38 8.60
C LEU A 10 -21.41 -8.74 7.25
N ASN A 11 -22.11 -9.45 6.36
CA ASN A 11 -21.56 -9.83 5.06
C ASN A 11 -21.27 -8.62 4.16
N ILE A 12 -22.14 -7.60 4.13
CA ILE A 12 -21.96 -6.38 3.33
C ILE A 12 -20.71 -5.59 3.79
N ASP A 13 -20.50 -5.47 5.10
CA ASP A 13 -19.33 -4.79 5.65
C ASP A 13 -18.02 -5.56 5.37
N THR A 14 -18.08 -6.90 5.37
CA THR A 14 -16.92 -7.73 5.04
C THR A 14 -16.52 -7.62 3.57
N ASP A 15 -17.46 -7.59 2.62
CA ASP A 15 -17.14 -7.45 1.19
C ASP A 15 -16.45 -6.11 0.88
N LYS A 16 -16.90 -5.02 1.51
CA LYS A 16 -16.28 -3.70 1.38
C LYS A 16 -14.89 -3.66 2.02
N PHE A 17 -14.68 -4.38 3.11
CA PHE A 17 -13.37 -4.50 3.76
C PHE A 17 -12.40 -5.30 2.89
N ILE A 18 -12.83 -6.46 2.36
CA ILE A 18 -12.04 -7.31 1.47
C ILE A 18 -11.61 -6.54 0.22
N SER A 19 -12.53 -5.79 -0.40
CA SER A 19 -12.25 -4.97 -1.58
C SER A 19 -11.19 -3.88 -1.30
N ARG A 20 -11.28 -3.20 -0.16
CA ARG A 20 -10.27 -2.20 0.26
C ARG A 20 -8.91 -2.83 0.53
N LYS A 21 -8.87 -3.96 1.23
CA LYS A 21 -7.63 -4.69 1.51
C LYS A 21 -6.92 -5.10 0.21
N LYS A 22 -7.68 -5.63 -0.76
CA LYS A 22 -7.17 -6.01 -2.08
C LYS A 22 -6.58 -4.82 -2.85
N MET A 23 -7.21 -3.66 -2.78
CA MET A 23 -6.70 -2.43 -3.39
C MET A 23 -5.37 -1.99 -2.75
N ILE A 24 -5.25 -2.03 -1.42
CA ILE A 24 -4.01 -1.68 -0.72
C ILE A 24 -2.87 -2.63 -1.12
N GLU A 25 -3.13 -3.94 -1.16
CA GLU A 25 -2.13 -4.93 -1.60
C GLU A 25 -1.66 -4.65 -3.03
N LYS A 26 -2.55 -4.24 -3.93
CA LYS A 26 -2.20 -3.88 -5.31
C LYS A 26 -1.25 -2.68 -5.36
N VAL A 27 -1.55 -1.63 -4.59
CA VAL A 27 -0.69 -0.43 -4.50
C VAL A 27 0.70 -0.77 -3.95
N LEU A 28 0.76 -1.55 -2.87
CA LEU A 28 2.04 -1.96 -2.27
C LEU A 28 2.88 -2.82 -3.22
N ASN A 29 2.25 -3.74 -3.96
CA ASN A 29 2.92 -4.51 -4.99
C ASN A 29 3.44 -3.63 -6.12
N ARG A 30 2.70 -2.58 -6.50
CA ARG A 30 3.15 -1.64 -7.53
C ARG A 30 4.37 -0.83 -7.07
N ILE A 31 4.38 -0.34 -5.83
CA ILE A 31 5.54 0.32 -5.22
C ILE A 31 6.77 -0.59 -5.27
N LYS A 32 6.60 -1.85 -4.85
CA LYS A 32 7.68 -2.85 -4.88
C LYS A 32 8.20 -3.10 -6.30
N LEU A 33 7.31 -3.16 -7.28
CA LEU A 33 7.66 -3.33 -8.68
C LEU A 33 8.46 -2.13 -9.22
N GLU A 34 7.99 -0.91 -8.99
CA GLU A 34 8.69 0.31 -9.43
C GLU A 34 10.05 0.44 -8.76
N ARG A 35 10.17 0.06 -7.47
CA ARG A 35 11.45 -0.02 -6.79
C ARG A 35 12.42 -0.96 -7.50
N PHE A 36 11.97 -2.16 -7.88
CA PHE A 36 12.82 -3.12 -8.60
C PHE A 36 13.17 -2.67 -10.02
N LYS A 37 12.24 -2.04 -10.75
CA LYS A 37 12.51 -1.47 -12.09
C LYS A 37 13.62 -0.43 -12.06
N ASN A 38 13.68 0.37 -10.99
CA ASN A 38 14.74 1.36 -10.78
C ASN A 38 16.03 0.76 -10.20
N GLY A 39 16.06 -0.54 -9.88
CA GLY A 39 17.24 -1.18 -9.26
C GLY A 39 17.48 -0.78 -7.80
N PHE A 40 16.47 -0.23 -7.13
CA PHE A 40 16.61 0.30 -5.77
C PHE A 40 16.49 -0.78 -4.70
N SER A 41 17.36 -0.74 -3.70
CA SER A 41 17.21 -1.53 -2.48
C SER A 41 16.22 -0.85 -1.51
N GLN A 42 15.69 -1.61 -0.53
CA GLN A 42 14.86 -1.01 0.52
C GLN A 42 15.63 0.01 1.38
N GLU A 43 16.93 -0.22 1.55
CA GLU A 43 17.83 0.71 2.26
C GLU A 43 18.03 2.01 1.49
N PHE A 44 18.26 1.91 0.17
CA PHE A 44 18.38 3.08 -0.70
C PHE A 44 17.12 3.96 -0.61
N VAL A 45 15.93 3.39 -0.82
CA VAL A 45 14.67 4.15 -0.74
C VAL A 45 14.49 4.79 0.64
N ALA A 46 14.80 4.07 1.70
CA ALA A 46 14.67 4.59 3.05
C ALA A 46 15.62 5.78 3.30
N ASN A 47 16.86 5.68 2.83
CA ASN A 47 17.86 6.74 2.94
C ASN A 47 17.45 7.99 2.16
N GLU A 48 17.01 7.83 0.90
CA GLU A 48 16.53 8.94 0.07
C GLU A 48 15.33 9.66 0.69
N LEU A 49 14.42 8.90 1.32
CA LEU A 49 13.24 9.46 1.97
C LEU A 49 13.45 9.88 3.42
N LYS A 50 14.68 9.75 3.95
CA LYS A 50 15.06 10.08 5.34
C LYS A 50 14.17 9.38 6.38
N ILE A 51 13.86 8.10 6.13
CA ILE A 51 13.11 7.21 7.03
C ILE A 51 13.96 6.00 7.38
N SER A 52 13.59 5.24 8.42
CA SER A 52 14.32 4.00 8.71
C SER A 52 13.99 2.92 7.67
N GLN A 53 14.99 2.11 7.30
CA GLN A 53 14.79 0.95 6.42
C GLN A 53 13.73 -0.01 6.99
N SER A 54 13.71 -0.23 8.31
CA SER A 54 12.73 -1.08 8.97
C SER A 54 11.30 -0.53 8.87
N PHE A 55 11.12 0.79 8.89
CA PHE A 55 9.83 1.42 8.64
C PHE A 55 9.40 1.21 7.18
N TYR A 56 10.28 1.49 6.21
CA TYR A 56 9.96 1.28 4.79
C TYR A 56 9.63 -0.18 4.47
N SER A 57 10.41 -1.13 4.99
CA SER A 57 10.17 -2.57 4.82
C SER A 57 8.80 -3.01 5.38
N ARG A 58 8.39 -2.46 6.54
CA ARG A 58 7.06 -2.71 7.11
C ARG A 58 5.94 -2.09 6.28
N VAL A 59 6.15 -0.91 5.70
CA VAL A 59 5.18 -0.31 4.77
C VAL A 59 5.05 -1.16 3.51
N GLU A 60 6.16 -1.49 2.85
CA GLU A 60 6.16 -2.28 1.60
C GLU A 60 5.55 -3.68 1.79
N SER A 61 5.70 -4.26 2.99
CA SER A 61 5.06 -5.54 3.35
C SER A 61 3.63 -5.42 3.89
N GLY A 62 3.08 -4.20 3.96
CA GLY A 62 1.72 -3.94 4.45
C GLY A 62 1.52 -4.09 5.95
N LYS A 63 2.60 -4.26 6.72
CA LYS A 63 2.59 -4.30 8.19
C LYS A 63 2.37 -2.92 8.81
N ASN A 64 2.78 -1.87 8.09
CA ASN A 64 2.48 -0.48 8.43
C ASN A 64 1.63 0.16 7.32
N SER A 65 0.80 1.13 7.69
CA SER A 65 0.02 1.90 6.71
C SER A 65 0.91 2.74 5.81
N LEU A 66 0.58 2.77 4.52
CA LEU A 66 1.12 3.71 3.56
C LEU A 66 0.35 5.04 3.69
N THR A 67 1.03 6.10 4.09
CA THR A 67 0.43 7.45 4.13
C THR A 67 0.46 8.10 2.75
N LEU A 68 -0.42 9.08 2.52
CA LEU A 68 -0.43 9.86 1.28
C LEU A 68 0.90 10.59 1.06
N ASP A 69 1.47 11.20 2.10
CA ASP A 69 2.80 11.86 2.02
C ASP A 69 3.90 10.90 1.55
N LEU A 70 3.93 9.67 2.09
CA LEU A 70 4.90 8.67 1.68
C LEU A 70 4.65 8.19 0.24
N LEU A 71 3.40 8.02 -0.19
CA LEU A 71 3.05 7.70 -1.57
C LEU A 71 3.59 8.78 -2.54
N LEU A 72 3.37 10.06 -2.23
CA LEU A 72 3.83 11.17 -3.06
C LEU A 72 5.36 11.22 -3.15
N LYS A 73 6.04 11.02 -2.03
CA LYS A 73 7.51 10.92 -1.98
C LYS A 73 8.06 9.76 -2.79
N LEU A 74 7.42 8.60 -2.73
CA LEU A 74 7.81 7.42 -3.52
C LEU A 74 7.59 7.66 -5.01
N ALA A 75 6.46 8.24 -5.41
CA ALA A 75 6.19 8.60 -6.79
C ALA A 75 7.25 9.56 -7.36
N ALA A 76 7.59 10.59 -6.58
CA ALA A 76 8.66 11.53 -6.92
C ALA A 76 10.03 10.83 -7.05
N LEU A 77 10.38 9.95 -6.11
CA LEU A 77 11.63 9.17 -6.16
C LEU A 77 11.71 8.25 -7.38
N PHE A 78 10.60 7.64 -7.78
CA PHE A 78 10.52 6.77 -8.96
C PHE A 78 10.38 7.55 -10.27
N GLY A 79 10.21 8.87 -10.23
CA GLY A 79 10.05 9.71 -11.41
C GLY A 79 8.73 9.49 -12.17
N ILE A 80 7.65 9.09 -11.47
CA ILE A 80 6.34 8.82 -12.06
C ILE A 80 5.23 9.63 -11.38
N PRO A 81 4.10 9.89 -12.06
CA PRO A 81 2.92 10.45 -11.40
C PRO A 81 2.37 9.53 -10.29
N PRO A 82 1.86 10.07 -9.16
CA PRO A 82 1.31 9.26 -8.07
C PRO A 82 0.19 8.32 -8.49
N GLU A 83 -0.58 8.69 -9.51
CA GLU A 83 -1.68 7.89 -10.06
C GLU A 83 -1.18 6.56 -10.64
N GLU A 84 0.07 6.49 -11.12
CA GLU A 84 0.67 5.25 -11.60
C GLU A 84 0.84 4.20 -10.50
N LEU A 85 0.98 4.64 -9.23
CA LEU A 85 1.03 3.73 -8.08
C LEU A 85 -0.34 3.19 -7.68
N LEU A 86 -1.42 3.82 -8.15
CA LEU A 86 -2.81 3.43 -7.88
C LEU A 86 -3.41 2.51 -8.96
N LYS A 87 -2.73 2.36 -10.09
CA LYS A 87 -3.14 1.49 -11.20
C LYS A 87 -2.91 0.01 -10.90
#